data_AF-A0A2A3EZ97-F1
#
_entry.id   AF-A0A2A3EZ97-F1
#
_cell.length_a   1.000
_cell.length_b   1.000
_cell.length_c   1.000
_cell.angle_alpha   90.00
_cell.angle_beta   90.00
_cell.angle_gamma   90.00
#
_symmetry.space_group_name_H-M   'P 1'
#
loop_
_entity.id
_entity.type
_entity.pdbx_description
1 polymer ?
#
loop_
_entity_poly.entity_id
_entity_poly.type
_entity_poly.pdbx_seq_one_letter_code
_entity_poly.pdbx_strand_id
1 'polypeptide(L)'
;MNAHRRSSSAAPTTGSARTVVTVARLLGKSIIARTGRSVGRVDDIVVRVDGGKESPPVTGIVAAVGGRRVYVPTWRIRSLDRGRVSLSTNAISSRGFALRSGEILVRAGILGHRFVDRCTAELVLAVDAELDNTGGEWMLSRVVTCPRRRIGTHWRVHDRGRITRDWTRVEPSA
;
A
#
# COMPACT_ATOMS: atom_id res chain seq x y z
N MET A 1 46.16 22.43 7.53
CA MET A 1 44.72 22.81 7.44
C MET A 1 44.10 22.15 6.22
N ASN A 2 43.18 21.21 6.44
CA ASN A 2 41.89 21.06 5.74
C ASN A 2 41.38 19.62 5.85
N ALA A 3 40.54 19.45 6.86
CA ALA A 3 39.78 18.26 7.18
C ALA A 3 38.87 17.86 6.02
N HIS A 4 39.08 16.67 5.48
CA HIS A 4 38.11 16.06 4.56
C HIS A 4 37.01 15.41 5.40
N ARG A 5 35.88 16.10 5.36
CA ARG A 5 34.54 15.75 5.86
C ARG A 5 34.29 14.24 5.75
N ARG A 6 34.19 13.58 6.91
CA ARG A 6 33.69 12.20 7.02
C ARG A 6 32.25 12.19 6.52
N SER A 7 31.99 11.56 5.38
CA SER A 7 30.65 11.14 5.01
C SER A 7 30.22 10.05 5.98
N SER A 8 29.48 10.41 7.02
CA SER A 8 28.82 9.45 7.90
C SER A 8 27.74 8.74 7.08
N SER A 9 28.08 7.59 6.53
CA SER A 9 27.11 6.58 6.12
C SER A 9 26.34 6.17 7.38
N ALA A 10 25.10 6.66 7.51
CA ALA A 10 24.21 6.16 8.54
C ALA A 10 23.93 4.68 8.22
N ALA A 11 24.57 3.79 8.98
CA ALA A 11 24.30 2.37 8.94
C ALA A 11 22.79 2.14 9.19
N PRO A 12 22.15 1.17 8.51
CA PRO A 12 20.78 0.82 8.81
C PRO A 12 20.71 0.36 10.27
N THR A 13 20.03 1.15 11.09
CA THR A 13 19.74 0.81 12.49
C THR A 13 19.06 -0.54 12.50
N THR A 14 19.61 -1.49 13.25
CA THR A 14 19.15 -2.87 13.40
C THR A 14 17.62 -2.91 13.53
N GLY A 15 16.96 -3.21 12.42
CA GLY A 15 15.51 -3.22 12.36
C GLY A 15 14.99 -4.42 13.12
N SER A 16 14.15 -4.17 14.12
CA SER A 16 13.01 -5.06 14.40
C SER A 16 12.47 -5.57 13.05
N ALA A 17 12.25 -6.88 12.92
CA ALA A 17 11.79 -7.50 11.69
C ALA A 17 10.45 -6.87 11.24
N ARG A 18 10.52 -5.76 10.47
CA ARG A 18 9.36 -5.08 9.91
C ARG A 18 8.69 -6.05 8.95
N THR A 19 7.44 -6.38 9.24
CA THR A 19 6.66 -7.25 8.36
C THR A 19 6.17 -6.39 7.20
N VAL A 20 6.81 -6.55 6.05
CA VAL A 20 6.46 -5.86 4.81
C VAL A 20 5.68 -6.78 3.87
N VAL A 21 4.57 -6.28 3.35
CA VAL A 21 3.74 -6.96 2.34
C VAL A 21 3.38 -6.01 1.19
N THR A 22 3.49 -6.48 -0.05
CA THR A 22 3.05 -5.69 -1.20
C THR A 22 1.55 -5.83 -1.43
N VAL A 23 0.91 -4.76 -1.91
CA VAL A 23 -0.52 -4.74 -2.20
C VAL A 23 -0.86 -5.76 -3.28
N ALA A 24 -0.04 -5.90 -4.33
CA ALA A 24 -0.23 -6.93 -5.34
C ALA A 24 -0.26 -8.36 -4.77
N ARG A 25 0.40 -8.62 -3.63
CA ARG A 25 0.38 -9.93 -2.97
C ARG A 25 -0.87 -10.16 -2.13
N LEU A 26 -1.64 -9.11 -1.81
CA LEU A 26 -2.90 -9.19 -1.07
C LEU A 26 -4.10 -9.20 -2.00
N LEU A 27 -4.08 -8.44 -3.09
CA LEU A 27 -5.20 -8.36 -4.03
C LEU A 27 -5.58 -9.73 -4.59
N GLY A 28 -6.88 -10.02 -4.61
CA GLY A 28 -7.47 -11.28 -5.06
C GLY A 28 -7.26 -12.48 -4.12
N LYS A 29 -6.50 -12.32 -3.03
CA LYS A 29 -6.21 -13.41 -2.09
C LYS A 29 -7.35 -13.70 -1.15
N SER A 30 -7.39 -14.94 -0.67
CA SER A 30 -8.45 -15.42 0.21
C SER A 30 -8.39 -14.71 1.57
N ILE A 31 -9.56 -14.30 2.04
CA ILE A 31 -9.78 -13.82 3.39
C ILE A 31 -10.27 -15.00 4.21
N ILE A 32 -9.54 -15.33 5.28
CA ILE A 32 -9.78 -16.49 6.11
C ILE A 32 -10.30 -16.05 7.47
N ALA A 33 -11.48 -16.54 7.84
CA ALA A 33 -12.07 -16.33 9.15
C ALA A 33 -11.25 -17.01 10.26
N ARG A 34 -11.51 -16.64 11.52
CA ARG A 34 -10.90 -17.31 12.68
C ARG A 34 -11.19 -18.82 12.74
N THR A 35 -12.29 -19.29 12.17
CA THR A 35 -12.59 -20.73 12.01
C THR A 35 -11.71 -21.46 11.00
N GLY A 36 -10.90 -20.74 10.20
CA GLY A 36 -10.12 -21.31 9.09
C GLY A 36 -10.86 -21.34 7.74
N ARG A 37 -12.16 -21.01 7.72
CA ARG A 37 -12.95 -20.98 6.47
C ARG A 37 -12.65 -19.73 5.64
N SER A 38 -12.58 -19.89 4.31
CA SER A 38 -12.55 -18.77 3.37
C SER A 38 -13.91 -18.06 3.34
N VAL A 39 -13.91 -16.74 3.51
CA VAL A 39 -15.12 -15.91 3.57
C VAL A 39 -15.23 -14.91 2.42
N GLY A 40 -14.19 -14.80 1.59
CA GLY A 40 -14.15 -13.88 0.47
C GLY A 40 -12.74 -13.70 -0.07
N ARG A 41 -12.57 -12.68 -0.91
CA ARG A 41 -11.27 -12.27 -1.44
C ARG A 41 -11.01 -10.80 -1.18
N VAL A 42 -9.75 -10.43 -1.05
CA VAL A 42 -9.36 -9.01 -0.97
C VAL A 42 -9.59 -8.38 -2.33
N ASP A 43 -10.41 -7.34 -2.37
CA ASP A 43 -10.67 -6.55 -3.57
C ASP A 43 -9.80 -5.29 -3.61
N ASP A 44 -9.63 -4.64 -2.45
CA ASP A 44 -8.85 -3.41 -2.29
C ASP A 44 -8.37 -3.21 -0.84
N ILE A 45 -7.45 -2.27 -0.62
CA ILE A 45 -6.96 -1.82 0.69
C ILE A 45 -7.41 -0.37 0.91
N VAL A 46 -7.86 -0.04 2.12
CA VAL A 46 -8.30 1.31 2.47
C VAL A 46 -7.25 1.97 3.35
N VAL A 47 -6.79 3.14 2.96
CA VAL A 47 -5.86 3.98 3.75
C VAL A 47 -6.47 5.35 3.99
N ARG A 48 -6.08 5.98 5.10
CA ARG A 48 -6.49 7.35 5.44
C ARG A 48 -5.37 8.34 5.16
N VAL A 49 -5.64 9.38 4.38
CA VAL A 49 -4.62 10.35 3.92
C VAL A 49 -4.78 11.76 4.50
N ASP A 50 -5.91 12.06 5.15
CA ASP A 50 -6.19 13.37 5.76
C ASP A 50 -5.71 13.50 7.22
N GLY A 51 -5.09 12.46 7.78
CA GLY A 51 -4.75 12.37 9.21
C GLY A 51 -3.42 12.97 9.64
N GLY A 52 -2.72 13.72 8.77
CA GLY A 52 -1.45 14.39 9.09
C GLY A 52 -0.25 13.48 9.42
N LYS A 53 -0.42 12.16 9.39
CA LYS A 53 0.67 11.19 9.55
C LYS A 53 1.55 11.19 8.31
N GLU A 54 2.86 11.03 8.52
CA GLU A 54 3.86 10.94 7.45
C GLU A 54 3.59 9.79 6.46
N SER A 55 3.08 8.66 6.97
CA SER A 55 2.59 7.53 6.16
C SER A 55 1.10 7.27 6.45
N PRO A 56 0.26 7.08 5.42
CA PRO A 56 -1.16 6.80 5.57
C PRO A 56 -1.41 5.48 6.33
N PRO A 57 -2.14 5.49 7.46
CA PRO A 57 -2.51 4.26 8.14
C PRO A 57 -3.56 3.48 7.32
N VAL A 58 -3.43 2.16 7.32
CA VAL A 58 -4.43 1.24 6.78
C VAL A 58 -5.61 1.16 7.74
N THR A 59 -6.77 1.64 7.30
CA THR A 59 -8.00 1.64 8.11
C THR A 59 -8.77 0.34 7.96
N GLY A 60 -8.57 -0.38 6.86
CA GLY A 60 -9.21 -1.66 6.60
C GLY A 60 -8.94 -2.19 5.19
N ILE A 61 -9.71 -3.20 4.81
CA ILE A 61 -9.72 -3.76 3.45
C ILE A 61 -11.15 -3.75 2.89
N VAL A 62 -11.23 -3.76 1.56
CA VAL A 62 -12.47 -4.07 0.85
C VAL A 62 -12.44 -5.55 0.49
N ALA A 63 -13.45 -6.29 0.92
CA ALA A 63 -13.64 -7.69 0.63
C ALA A 63 -14.69 -7.87 -0.47
N ALA A 64 -14.40 -8.70 -1.47
CA ALA A 64 -15.38 -9.23 -2.40
C ALA A 64 -16.00 -10.51 -1.79
N VAL A 65 -17.31 -10.47 -1.51
CA VAL A 65 -18.08 -11.56 -0.91
C VAL A 65 -19.38 -11.71 -1.68
N GLY A 66 -19.57 -12.86 -2.36
CA GLY A 66 -20.81 -13.14 -3.10
C GLY A 66 -21.19 -12.06 -4.11
N GLY A 67 -20.22 -11.50 -4.84
CA GLY A 67 -20.43 -10.42 -5.81
C GLY A 67 -20.59 -9.01 -5.22
N ARG A 68 -20.52 -8.86 -3.88
CA ARG A 68 -20.65 -7.56 -3.20
C ARG A 68 -19.32 -7.13 -2.59
N ARG A 69 -19.07 -5.82 -2.59
CA ARG A 69 -17.96 -5.19 -1.88
C ARG A 69 -18.37 -4.87 -0.45
N VAL A 70 -17.56 -5.28 0.51
CA VAL A 70 -17.79 -5.08 1.94
C VAL A 70 -16.54 -4.51 2.61
N TYR A 71 -16.73 -3.57 3.54
CA TYR A 71 -15.65 -3.06 4.37
C TYR A 71 -15.30 -4.01 5.51
N VAL A 72 -14.00 -4.29 5.69
CA VAL A 72 -13.47 -4.97 6.87
C VAL A 72 -12.50 -4.02 7.58
N PRO A 73 -12.81 -3.52 8.78
CA PRO A 73 -11.93 -2.60 9.49
C PRO A 73 -10.66 -3.32 10.01
N THR A 74 -9.57 -2.56 10.14
CA THR A 74 -8.24 -3.06 10.51
C THR A 74 -8.23 -3.84 11.84
N TRP A 75 -9.04 -3.45 12.83
CA TRP A 75 -9.15 -4.17 14.12
C TRP A 75 -9.73 -5.59 13.99
N ARG A 76 -10.41 -5.92 12.88
CA ARG A 76 -10.85 -7.30 12.57
C ARG A 76 -9.79 -8.11 11.85
N ILE A 77 -8.73 -7.48 11.37
CA ILE A 77 -7.64 -8.13 10.64
C ILE A 77 -6.62 -8.59 11.67
N ARG A 78 -6.37 -9.91 11.70
CA ARG A 78 -5.35 -10.52 12.55
C ARG A 78 -3.97 -10.41 11.90
N SER A 79 -3.88 -10.70 10.60
CA SER A 79 -2.63 -10.68 9.85
C SER A 79 -2.86 -10.39 8.38
N LEU A 80 -1.94 -9.62 7.79
CA LEU A 80 -1.80 -9.43 6.35
C LEU A 80 -0.56 -10.21 5.89
N ASP A 81 -0.77 -11.45 5.45
CA ASP A 81 0.31 -12.35 5.07
C ASP A 81 0.50 -12.38 3.56
N ARG A 82 1.65 -12.89 3.12
CA ARG A 82 1.94 -13.12 1.69
C ARG A 82 1.00 -14.20 1.15
N GLY A 83 -0.14 -13.80 0.61
CA GLY A 83 -1.09 -14.70 -0.07
C GLY A 83 -2.40 -14.97 0.67
N ARG A 84 -2.62 -14.40 1.87
CA ARG A 84 -3.90 -14.50 2.60
C ARG A 84 -4.06 -13.36 3.59
N VAL A 85 -5.31 -13.05 3.91
CA VAL A 85 -5.66 -12.18 5.03
C VAL A 85 -6.37 -13.01 6.07
N SER A 86 -5.92 -12.99 7.32
CA SER A 86 -6.59 -13.69 8.42
C SER A 86 -7.40 -12.71 9.25
N LEU A 87 -8.62 -13.09 9.61
CA LEU A 87 -9.49 -12.28 10.47
C LEU A 87 -9.46 -12.81 11.91
N SER A 88 -9.61 -11.89 12.86
CA SER A 88 -9.85 -12.20 14.28
C SER A 88 -11.30 -12.62 14.54
N THR A 89 -12.18 -12.52 13.54
CA THR A 89 -13.62 -12.79 13.62
C THR A 89 -14.04 -13.95 12.71
N ASN A 90 -15.21 -14.53 12.98
CA ASN A 90 -15.75 -15.65 12.21
C ASN A 90 -16.56 -15.22 10.98
N ALA A 91 -16.98 -13.96 10.92
CA ALA A 91 -17.88 -13.45 9.90
C ALA A 91 -17.55 -12.00 9.50
N ILE A 92 -17.78 -11.70 8.23
CA ILE A 92 -17.72 -10.35 7.67
C ILE A 92 -19.15 -9.79 7.68
N SER A 93 -19.30 -8.47 7.85
CA SER A 93 -20.61 -7.81 7.74
C SER A 93 -21.23 -8.05 6.36
N SER A 94 -22.55 -7.96 6.23
CA SER A 94 -23.24 -7.95 4.92
C SER A 94 -23.46 -6.53 4.39
N ARG A 95 -23.10 -5.50 5.16
CA ARG A 95 -23.33 -4.11 4.79
C ARG A 95 -22.43 -3.73 3.60
N GLY A 96 -23.00 -3.01 2.64
CA GLY A 96 -22.26 -2.52 1.48
C GLY A 96 -21.10 -1.61 1.89
N PHE A 97 -20.02 -1.67 1.11
CA PHE A 97 -18.88 -0.76 1.25
C PHE A 97 -19.26 0.66 0.80
N ALA A 98 -18.85 1.65 1.60
CA ALA A 98 -18.83 3.06 1.23
C ALA A 98 -17.51 3.66 1.71
N LEU A 99 -16.82 4.37 0.81
CA LEU A 99 -15.56 5.05 1.13
C LEU A 99 -15.88 6.33 1.93
N ARG A 100 -15.19 6.52 3.06
CA ARG A 100 -15.40 7.70 3.91
C ARG A 100 -14.56 8.88 3.41
N SER A 101 -14.93 10.09 3.81
CA SER A 101 -14.08 11.26 3.58
C SER A 101 -12.69 11.03 4.20
N GLY A 102 -11.65 11.46 3.47
CA GLY A 102 -10.26 11.28 3.87
C GLY A 102 -9.67 9.90 3.65
N GLU A 103 -10.48 8.93 3.21
CA GLU A 103 -10.01 7.59 2.85
C GLU A 103 -9.84 7.48 1.34
N ILE A 104 -8.82 6.71 0.94
CA ILE A 104 -8.60 6.33 -0.45
C ILE A 104 -8.40 4.82 -0.54
N LEU A 105 -8.76 4.29 -1.71
CA LEU A 105 -8.51 2.91 -2.08
C LEU A 105 -7.13 2.80 -2.71
N VAL A 106 -6.27 1.90 -2.23
CA VAL A 106 -4.90 1.79 -2.73
C VAL A 106 -4.90 1.31 -4.19
N ARG A 107 -5.65 0.26 -4.52
CA ARG A 107 -5.71 -0.23 -5.91
C ARG A 107 -6.40 0.78 -6.82
N ALA A 108 -7.57 1.29 -6.44
CA ALA A 108 -8.36 2.16 -7.33
C ALA A 108 -7.87 3.62 -7.39
N GLY A 109 -7.24 4.13 -6.32
CA GLY A 109 -6.88 5.53 -6.16
C GLY A 109 -5.36 5.82 -6.13
N ILE A 110 -4.51 4.79 -6.00
CA ILE A 110 -3.05 4.96 -6.01
C ILE A 110 -2.44 4.20 -7.18
N LEU A 111 -2.71 2.90 -7.29
CA LEU A 111 -2.13 2.09 -8.35
C LEU A 111 -2.68 2.51 -9.72
N GLY A 112 -1.79 2.63 -10.71
CA GLY A 112 -2.12 3.13 -12.04
C GLY A 112 -2.23 4.66 -12.13
N HIS A 113 -2.10 5.38 -11.00
CA HIS A 113 -2.12 6.84 -10.98
C HIS A 113 -0.71 7.42 -11.03
N ARG A 114 -0.65 8.70 -11.41
CA ARG A 114 0.58 9.45 -11.61
C ARG A 114 0.93 10.24 -10.37
N PHE A 115 2.22 10.27 -10.07
CA PHE A 115 2.78 10.98 -8.94
C PHE A 115 4.01 11.77 -9.41
N VAL A 116 4.31 12.86 -8.71
CA VAL A 116 5.56 13.60 -8.87
C VAL A 116 6.53 13.12 -7.79
N ASP A 117 7.72 12.68 -8.19
CA ASP A 117 8.83 12.43 -7.27
C ASP A 117 9.40 13.78 -6.80
N ARG A 118 9.30 14.09 -5.52
CA ARG A 118 9.74 15.37 -4.95
C ARG A 118 11.23 15.64 -5.07
N CYS A 119 12.06 14.60 -5.11
CA CYS A 119 13.51 14.77 -5.18
C CYS A 119 14.02 14.95 -6.60
N THR A 120 13.35 14.36 -7.59
CA THR A 120 13.78 14.41 -9.00
C THR A 120 12.89 15.30 -9.86
N ALA A 121 11.75 15.76 -9.35
CA ALA A 121 10.68 16.45 -10.09
C ALA A 121 10.16 15.66 -11.31
N GLU A 122 10.31 14.34 -11.31
CA GLU A 122 9.87 13.47 -12.40
C GLU A 122 8.46 12.94 -12.19
N LEU A 123 7.71 12.83 -13.29
CA LEU A 123 6.41 12.16 -13.29
C LEU A 123 6.58 10.64 -13.35
N VAL A 124 6.06 9.95 -12.34
CA VAL A 124 6.17 8.51 -12.18
C VAL A 124 4.78 7.86 -12.08
N LEU A 125 4.69 6.59 -12.47
CA LEU A 125 3.46 5.81 -12.34
C LEU A 125 3.57 4.86 -11.16
N ALA A 126 2.60 4.87 -10.25
CA ALA A 126 2.51 3.89 -9.17
C ALA A 126 2.03 2.54 -9.72
N VAL A 127 2.82 1.47 -9.55
CA VAL A 127 2.51 0.13 -10.06
C VAL A 127 2.26 -0.90 -8.97
N ASP A 128 2.81 -0.68 -7.77
CA ASP A 128 2.50 -1.46 -6.56
C ASP A 128 2.74 -0.57 -5.34
N ALA A 129 2.38 -1.07 -4.17
CA ALA A 129 2.54 -0.38 -2.89
C ALA A 129 2.98 -1.37 -1.81
N GLU A 130 3.76 -0.91 -0.84
CA GLU A 130 4.22 -1.70 0.31
C GLU A 130 3.55 -1.24 1.59
N LEU A 131 2.90 -2.19 2.25
CA LEU A 131 2.34 -2.03 3.58
C LEU A 131 3.33 -2.57 4.61
N ASP A 132 3.44 -1.86 5.72
CA ASP A 132 4.33 -2.23 6.80
C ASP A 132 3.61 -2.24 8.14
N ASN A 133 3.90 -3.25 8.97
CA ASN A 133 3.45 -3.27 10.34
C ASN A 133 4.45 -2.56 11.26
N THR A 134 4.13 -1.33 11.64
CA THR A 134 4.92 -0.53 12.57
C THR A 134 4.17 -0.41 13.89
N GLY A 135 4.68 -1.07 14.94
CA GLY A 135 4.08 -1.00 16.27
C GLY A 135 2.67 -1.57 16.37
N GLY A 136 2.30 -2.53 15.52
CA GLY A 136 0.95 -3.11 15.46
C GLY A 136 0.00 -2.41 14.50
N GLU A 137 0.34 -1.21 14.02
CA GLU A 137 -0.42 -0.50 12.99
C GLU A 137 0.14 -0.81 11.59
N TRP A 138 -0.76 -1.10 10.64
CA TRP A 138 -0.38 -1.21 9.23
C TRP A 138 -0.35 0.16 8.58
N MET A 139 0.72 0.48 7.87
CA MET A 139 0.92 1.77 7.21
C MET A 139 1.32 1.58 5.75
N LEU A 140 0.84 2.45 4.86
CA LEU A 140 1.34 2.55 3.50
C LEU A 140 2.71 3.23 3.52
N SER A 141 3.77 2.41 3.47
CA SER A 141 5.13 2.86 3.71
C SER A 141 5.86 3.27 2.43
N ARG A 142 5.63 2.54 1.33
CA ARG A 142 6.34 2.76 0.06
C ARG A 142 5.41 2.57 -1.13
N VAL A 143 5.77 3.19 -2.23
CA VAL A 143 5.15 3.00 -3.55
C VAL A 143 6.21 2.50 -4.51
N VAL A 144 5.92 1.39 -5.17
CA VAL A 144 6.73 0.92 -6.28
C VAL A 144 6.28 1.70 -7.51
N THR A 145 7.22 2.39 -8.12
CA THR A 145 6.96 3.30 -9.22
C THR A 145 7.79 2.93 -10.42
N CYS A 146 7.30 3.26 -11.61
CA CYS A 146 8.06 3.11 -12.84
C CYS A 146 8.13 4.45 -13.59
N PRO A 147 9.28 4.77 -14.21
CA PRO A 147 9.38 5.89 -15.13
C PRO A 147 8.44 5.68 -16.31
N ARG A 148 7.73 6.74 -16.70
CA ARG A 148 6.89 6.71 -17.89
C ARG A 148 7.64 7.40 -19.02
N ARG A 149 8.19 6.61 -19.95
CA ARG A 149 8.91 7.15 -21.13
C ARG A 149 7.98 7.17 -22.33
N ARG A 150 8.04 8.25 -23.12
CA ARG A 150 7.34 8.34 -24.39
C ARG A 150 8.07 7.43 -25.39
N ILE A 151 7.35 6.53 -26.03
CA ILE A 151 7.86 5.74 -27.16
C ILE A 151 6.97 6.05 -28.35
N GLY A 152 7.43 6.95 -29.22
CA GLY A 152 6.62 7.54 -30.27
C GLY A 152 5.48 8.39 -29.70
N THR A 153 4.25 8.18 -30.18
CA THR A 153 3.04 8.86 -29.69
C THR A 153 2.43 8.21 -28.45
N HIS A 154 2.87 7.00 -28.09
CA HIS A 154 2.32 6.25 -26.96
C HIS A 154 3.24 6.31 -25.75
N TRP A 155 2.62 6.33 -24.58
CA TRP A 155 3.34 6.17 -23.33
C TRP A 155 3.32 4.71 -22.92
N ARG A 156 4.50 4.11 -22.68
CA ARG A 156 4.60 2.74 -22.18
C ARG A 156 5.25 2.71 -20.82
N VAL A 157 4.77 1.78 -19.99
CA VAL A 157 5.43 1.41 -18.74
C VAL A 157 6.63 0.56 -19.08
N HIS A 158 7.82 1.01 -18.68
CA HIS A 158 9.03 0.20 -18.78
C HIS A 158 9.10 -0.73 -17.56
N ASP A 159 9.08 -2.05 -17.79
CA ASP A 159 9.21 -3.04 -16.70
C ASP A 159 10.65 -3.06 -16.14
N ARG A 160 11.65 -2.72 -16.96
CA ARG A 160 13.02 -2.41 -16.52
C ARG A 160 13.06 -0.97 -15.99
N GLY A 161 13.01 -0.82 -14.66
CA GLY A 161 13.10 0.49 -14.00
C GLY A 161 12.18 0.69 -12.80
N ARG A 162 11.66 -0.39 -12.18
CA ARG A 162 10.89 -0.26 -10.94
C ARG A 162 11.77 0.27 -9.82
N ILE A 163 11.34 1.36 -9.21
CA ILE A 163 12.01 1.98 -8.08
C ILE A 163 11.00 2.02 -6.94
N THR A 164 11.37 1.42 -5.81
CA THR A 164 10.61 1.55 -4.57
C THR A 164 10.95 2.90 -3.95
N ARG A 165 9.93 3.74 -3.78
CA ARG A 165 10.04 5.08 -3.20
C ARG A 165 9.28 5.12 -1.89
N ASP A 166 9.83 5.81 -0.90
CA ASP A 166 9.09 6.11 0.32
C ASP A 166 7.79 6.86 -0.03
N TRP A 167 6.69 6.56 0.65
CA TRP A 167 5.41 7.24 0.42
C TRP A 167 5.57 8.75 0.54
N THR A 168 6.37 9.22 1.49
CA THR A 168 6.65 10.64 1.68
C THR A 168 7.28 11.26 0.44
N ARG A 169 8.00 10.51 -0.40
CA ARG A 169 8.70 11.10 -1.55
C ARG A 169 7.80 11.39 -2.75
N VAL A 170 6.56 10.91 -2.74
CA VAL A 170 5.64 11.00 -3.88
C VAL A 170 4.40 11.81 -3.54
N GLU A 171 4.03 12.73 -4.43
CA GLU A 171 2.79 13.50 -4.32
C GLU A 171 1.90 13.25 -5.54
N PRO A 172 0.56 13.19 -5.39
CA PRO A 172 -0.34 13.01 -6.53
C PRO A 172 -0.11 14.13 -7.56
N SER A 173 0.06 13.79 -8.83
CA SER A 173 0.07 14.82 -9.87
C SER A 173 -1.37 15.29 -10.11
N ALA A 174 -1.61 16.60 -10.02
CA ALA A 174 -2.90 17.22 -10.36
C ALA A 174 -3.38 16.87 -11.78
#